data_AF-A0A2H3IUI4-F1
#
_entry.id   AF-A0A2H3IUI4-F1
#
_cell.length_a   1.000
_cell.length_b   1.000
_cell.length_c   1.000
_cell.angle_alpha   90.00
_cell.angle_beta   90.00
_cell.angle_gamma   90.00
#
_symmetry.space_group_name_H-M   'P 1'
#
loop_
_entity.id
_entity.type
_entity.pdbx_description
1 polymer ?
#
loop_
_entity_poly.entity_id
_entity_poly.type
_entity_poly.pdbx_seq_one_letter_code
_entity_poly.pdbx_strand_id
1 'polypeptide(L)'
;MARFTSLLLVAAALPFVLADSSNTSSLSSQCSDAEFYYDLKSCCLPYGGQPNPPTPPQGTNQCPTSGWEWHTEKECCVPQQPPEQNPPPQCGGGWEWNHGSSTCCEPTTTTALATSTPSGKTASGNWRKRHLKSRATHLCPDSMEACPIQGLSGLTGDYECLDTAAELESCGGCASTGAGQDCTAIEGVKNVGCEHGHCAIYTCAQGYKLSTDGQSCVSL
;
A
#
# COMPACT_ATOMS: atom_id res chain seq x y z
N MET A 1 -16.23 57.64 57.33
CA MET A 1 -15.80 56.22 57.19
C MET A 1 -16.44 55.65 55.93
N ALA A 2 -15.87 55.95 54.76
CA ALA A 2 -16.39 55.51 53.46
C ALA A 2 -15.81 54.13 53.12
N ARG A 3 -16.64 53.18 52.68
CA ARG A 3 -16.20 51.91 52.10
C ARG A 3 -16.69 51.85 50.66
N PHE A 4 -15.79 52.16 49.72
CA PHE A 4 -15.99 51.90 48.31
C PHE A 4 -15.55 50.46 48.03
N THR A 5 -16.53 49.58 47.82
CA THR A 5 -16.30 48.24 47.30
C THR A 5 -16.09 48.34 45.79
N SER A 6 -14.87 48.06 45.36
CA SER A 6 -14.46 48.02 43.96
C SER A 6 -14.92 46.68 43.34
N LEU A 7 -15.89 46.74 42.42
CA LEU A 7 -16.29 45.61 41.59
C LEU A 7 -15.34 45.52 40.38
N LEU A 8 -14.45 44.52 40.39
CA LEU A 8 -13.64 44.14 39.24
C LEU A 8 -14.49 43.25 38.30
N LEU A 9 -14.88 43.81 37.15
CA LEU A 9 -15.42 43.04 36.03
C LEU A 9 -14.27 42.37 35.28
N VAL A 10 -14.15 41.06 35.39
CA VAL A 10 -13.26 40.24 34.55
C VAL A 10 -14.03 39.90 33.27
N ALA A 11 -13.70 40.57 32.17
CA ALA A 11 -14.18 40.22 30.84
C ALA A 11 -13.38 39.02 30.32
N ALA A 12 -13.97 37.83 30.34
CA ALA A 12 -13.40 36.65 29.68
C ALA A 12 -13.73 36.70 28.18
N ALA A 13 -12.76 37.12 27.37
CA ALA A 13 -12.83 36.98 25.91
C ALA A 13 -12.46 35.53 25.55
N LEU A 14 -13.43 34.76 25.06
CA LEU A 14 -13.20 33.44 24.48
C LEU A 14 -12.55 33.61 23.09
N PRO A 15 -11.51 32.84 22.73
CA PRO A 15 -11.04 32.79 21.36
C PRO A 15 -12.09 32.09 20.50
N PHE A 16 -12.60 32.80 19.50
CA PHE A 16 -13.34 32.21 18.39
C PHE A 16 -12.41 31.22 17.66
N VAL A 17 -12.69 29.94 17.77
CA VAL A 17 -12.05 28.92 16.93
C VAL A 17 -12.81 28.93 15.60
N LEU A 18 -12.20 29.50 14.56
CA LEU A 18 -12.67 29.33 13.19
C LEU A 18 -12.38 27.89 12.79
N ALA A 19 -13.44 27.10 12.57
CA ALA A 19 -13.33 25.81 11.90
C ALA A 19 -13.08 26.08 10.42
N ASP A 20 -11.81 26.02 10.00
CA ASP A 20 -11.44 26.10 8.60
C ASP A 20 -11.87 24.80 7.91
N SER A 21 -12.85 24.91 7.03
CA SER A 21 -13.30 23.84 6.15
C SER A 21 -12.39 23.82 4.93
N SER A 22 -11.18 23.26 5.06
CA SER A 22 -10.27 23.01 3.95
C SER A 22 -10.25 21.52 3.61
N ASN A 23 -11.37 21.06 3.05
CA ASN A 23 -11.39 19.81 2.31
C ASN A 23 -10.77 20.09 0.94
N THR A 24 -9.76 19.31 0.55
CA THR A 24 -9.02 19.26 -0.74
C THR A 24 -7.82 20.19 -1.00
N SER A 25 -7.46 21.14 -0.13
CA SER A 25 -6.28 22.03 -0.34
C SER A 25 -5.14 21.86 0.67
N SER A 26 -5.29 20.96 1.65
CA SER A 26 -4.38 20.86 2.81
C SER A 26 -3.16 19.96 2.61
N LEU A 27 -3.06 19.25 1.48
CA LEU A 27 -1.86 18.48 1.11
C LEU A 27 -0.87 19.31 0.27
N SER A 28 -1.36 20.27 -0.53
CA SER A 28 -0.49 21.23 -1.25
C SER A 28 0.07 22.33 -0.35
N SER A 29 -0.52 22.56 0.82
CA SER A 29 -0.07 23.62 1.76
C SER A 29 1.14 23.25 2.63
N GLN A 30 1.68 22.03 2.49
CA GLN A 30 2.87 21.58 3.22
C GLN A 30 4.15 21.66 2.38
N CYS A 31 4.02 21.76 1.05
CA CYS A 31 5.14 21.85 0.13
C CYS A 31 5.21 23.26 -0.46
N SER A 32 6.40 23.70 -0.86
CA SER A 32 6.57 25.02 -1.47
C SER A 32 5.90 25.08 -2.84
N ASP A 33 5.63 26.28 -3.38
CA ASP A 33 5.00 26.46 -4.70
C ASP A 33 5.78 25.78 -5.86
N ALA A 34 7.06 25.47 -5.65
CA ALA A 34 7.93 24.77 -6.59
C ALA A 34 8.04 23.25 -6.33
N GLU A 35 7.20 22.71 -5.45
CA GLU A 35 7.23 21.31 -5.00
C GLU A 35 5.84 20.68 -5.06
N PHE A 36 5.79 19.35 -5.07
CA PHE A 36 4.57 18.56 -4.94
C PHE A 36 4.74 17.50 -3.85
N TYR A 37 3.63 17.09 -3.25
CA TYR A 37 3.62 16.07 -2.22
C TYR A 37 3.61 14.67 -2.85
N TYR A 38 4.53 13.81 -2.41
CA TYR A 38 4.57 12.40 -2.76
C TYR A 38 4.06 11.58 -1.58
N ASP A 39 2.88 10.99 -1.74
CA ASP A 39 2.13 10.26 -0.73
C ASP A 39 2.89 9.02 -0.22
N LEU A 40 3.42 8.21 -1.15
CA LEU A 40 4.05 6.92 -0.85
C LEU A 40 5.29 7.03 0.04
N LYS A 41 6.01 8.16 0.01
CA LYS A 41 7.14 8.45 0.90
C LYS A 41 6.90 9.63 1.83
N SER A 42 5.67 10.16 1.83
CA SER A 42 5.21 11.27 2.66
C SER A 42 6.18 12.46 2.67
N CYS A 43 6.64 12.90 1.49
CA CYS A 43 7.65 13.95 1.36
C CYS A 43 7.36 14.92 0.21
N CYS A 44 7.92 16.15 0.28
CA CYS A 44 7.84 17.13 -0.79
C CYS A 44 8.99 16.93 -1.80
N LEU A 45 8.67 16.97 -3.09
CA LEU A 45 9.61 16.80 -4.19
C LEU A 45 9.53 18.00 -5.14
N PRO A 46 10.66 18.49 -5.68
CA PRO A 46 10.66 19.60 -6.62
C PRO A 46 10.12 19.18 -7.99
N TYR A 47 9.41 20.08 -8.66
CA TYR A 47 9.02 19.88 -10.05
C TYR A 47 10.26 19.80 -10.96
N GLY A 48 10.30 18.77 -11.81
CA GLY A 48 11.35 18.58 -12.81
C GLY A 48 12.59 17.82 -12.29
N GLY A 49 12.59 17.39 -11.03
CA GLY A 49 13.69 16.63 -10.44
C GLY A 49 14.97 17.43 -10.18
N GLN A 50 15.99 16.76 -9.68
CA GLN A 50 17.30 17.36 -9.43
C GLN A 50 18.13 17.46 -10.73
N PRO A 51 18.86 18.57 -10.97
CA PRO A 51 19.60 18.77 -12.22
C PRO A 51 20.80 17.83 -12.44
N ASN A 52 21.16 17.00 -11.44
CA ASN A 52 22.13 15.90 -11.55
C ASN A 52 21.78 14.84 -10.51
N PRO A 53 20.85 13.92 -10.81
CA PRO A 53 20.39 12.96 -9.83
C PRO A 53 21.52 11.96 -9.51
N PRO A 54 21.70 11.60 -8.22
CA PRO A 54 22.66 10.57 -7.84
C PRO A 54 22.28 9.23 -8.49
N THR A 55 23.27 8.46 -8.94
CA THR A 55 23.01 7.10 -9.42
C THR A 55 22.73 6.19 -8.22
N PRO A 56 21.71 5.33 -8.27
CA PRO A 56 21.48 4.35 -7.22
C PRO A 56 22.71 3.42 -7.04
N PRO A 57 22.88 2.81 -5.85
CA PRO A 57 23.97 1.86 -5.60
C PRO A 57 23.97 0.73 -6.64
N GLN A 58 25.14 0.43 -7.22
CA GLN A 58 25.25 -0.60 -8.25
C GLN A 58 24.91 -1.98 -7.70
N GLY A 59 23.95 -2.66 -8.35
CA GLY A 59 23.74 -4.10 -8.20
C GLY A 59 22.33 -4.54 -7.78
N THR A 60 21.51 -3.65 -7.23
CA THR A 60 20.16 -4.04 -6.73
C THR A 60 19.04 -3.06 -7.05
N ASN A 61 19.31 -1.75 -7.16
CA ASN A 61 18.26 -0.74 -7.26
C ASN A 61 18.43 0.07 -8.56
N GLN A 62 17.41 0.09 -9.41
CA GLN A 62 17.37 0.94 -10.61
C GLN A 62 16.09 1.77 -10.61
N CYS A 63 16.16 3.00 -11.15
CA CYS A 63 14.97 3.83 -11.35
C CYS A 63 14.49 3.74 -12.81
N PRO A 64 13.17 3.90 -13.05
CA PRO A 64 12.63 3.98 -14.41
C PRO A 64 13.37 5.00 -15.27
N THR A 65 13.52 4.69 -16.55
CA THR A 65 14.33 5.50 -17.49
C THR A 65 13.70 6.86 -17.80
N SER A 66 12.41 7.05 -17.50
CA SER A 66 11.68 8.28 -17.78
C SER A 66 10.91 8.76 -16.55
N GLY A 67 11.12 10.01 -16.13
CA GLY A 67 10.28 10.69 -15.14
C GLY A 67 10.49 10.27 -13.69
N TRP A 68 11.52 9.47 -13.39
CA TRP A 68 11.87 9.01 -12.05
C TRP A 68 13.36 9.18 -11.79
N GLU A 69 13.72 9.57 -10.58
CA GLU A 69 15.11 9.76 -10.15
C GLU A 69 15.38 9.13 -8.79
N TRP A 70 16.64 8.82 -8.50
CA TRP A 70 17.01 8.25 -7.22
C TRP A 70 17.19 9.34 -6.16
N HIS A 71 16.58 9.14 -5.00
CA HIS A 71 16.69 10.01 -3.84
C HIS A 71 17.55 9.35 -2.76
N THR A 72 18.79 9.84 -2.58
CA THR A 72 19.77 9.23 -1.66
C THR A 72 19.29 9.20 -0.20
N GLU A 73 18.60 10.23 0.28
CA GLU A 73 18.17 10.29 1.68
C GLU A 73 17.03 9.31 2.00
N LYS A 74 16.20 9.00 1.00
CA LYS A 74 15.03 8.12 1.16
C LYS A 74 15.28 6.72 0.60
N GLU A 75 16.48 6.50 0.05
CA GLU A 75 16.93 5.28 -0.60
C GLU A 75 15.88 4.71 -1.56
N CYS A 76 15.24 5.58 -2.33
CA CYS A 76 14.16 5.20 -3.24
C CYS A 76 14.12 6.04 -4.51
N CYS A 77 13.41 5.55 -5.53
CA CYS A 77 13.09 6.31 -6.73
C CYS A 77 11.86 7.18 -6.49
N VAL A 78 11.97 8.44 -6.86
CA VAL A 78 10.93 9.45 -6.69
C VAL A 78 10.55 10.03 -8.06
N PRO A 79 9.28 10.38 -8.29
CA PRO A 79 8.87 10.93 -9.57
C PRO A 79 9.34 12.39 -9.72
N GLN A 80 9.51 12.85 -10.95
CA GLN A 80 9.87 14.25 -11.25
C GLN A 80 8.65 15.17 -11.38
N GLN A 81 7.45 14.59 -11.44
CA GLN A 81 6.16 15.27 -11.56
C GLN A 81 5.10 14.50 -10.75
N PRO A 82 3.97 15.12 -10.40
CA PRO A 82 2.88 14.45 -9.69
C PRO A 82 2.44 13.16 -10.41
N PRO A 83 2.09 12.08 -9.68
CA PRO A 83 1.70 10.79 -10.27
C PRO A 83 0.58 10.88 -11.31
N GLU A 84 -0.31 11.87 -11.20
CA GLU A 84 -1.39 12.13 -12.18
C GLU A 84 -0.87 12.51 -13.57
N GLN A 85 0.36 13.01 -13.67
CA GLN A 85 0.99 13.48 -14.89
C GLN A 85 2.13 12.57 -15.37
N ASN A 86 2.54 11.61 -14.54
CA ASN A 86 3.65 10.72 -14.83
C ASN A 86 3.11 9.38 -15.36
N PRO A 87 3.65 8.82 -16.46
CA PRO A 87 3.28 7.47 -16.88
C PRO A 87 3.65 6.46 -15.78
N PRO A 88 2.92 5.32 -15.69
CA PRO A 88 3.24 4.25 -14.73
C PRO A 88 4.72 3.85 -14.83
N PRO A 89 5.43 3.63 -13.70
CA PRO A 89 6.86 3.38 -13.70
C PRO A 89 7.22 2.19 -14.60
N GLN A 90 7.90 2.46 -15.71
CA GLN A 90 8.38 1.42 -16.63
C GLN A 90 9.83 1.08 -16.29
N CYS A 91 10.05 -0.06 -15.64
CA CYS A 91 11.38 -0.61 -15.42
C CYS A 91 11.86 -1.31 -16.72
N GLY A 92 13.13 -1.09 -17.10
CA GLY A 92 13.70 -1.71 -18.31
C GLY A 92 14.14 -3.16 -18.08
N GLY A 93 14.13 -3.99 -19.13
CA GLY A 93 14.93 -5.22 -19.20
C GLY A 93 14.60 -6.32 -18.20
N GLY A 94 13.33 -6.68 -18.04
CA GLY A 94 12.94 -7.74 -17.12
C GLY A 94 13.12 -7.33 -15.66
N TRP A 95 12.72 -6.12 -15.31
CA TRP A 95 12.67 -5.64 -13.93
C TRP A 95 11.25 -5.18 -13.65
N GLU A 96 10.76 -5.44 -12.44
CA GLU A 96 9.42 -5.01 -11.99
C GLU A 96 9.54 -3.89 -10.97
N TRP A 97 8.53 -3.01 -10.95
CA TRP A 97 8.46 -1.89 -10.02
C TRP A 97 7.97 -2.37 -8.65
N ASN A 98 8.76 -2.14 -7.60
CA ASN A 98 8.33 -2.43 -6.24
C ASN A 98 7.62 -1.20 -5.64
N HIS A 99 6.31 -1.33 -5.42
CA HIS A 99 5.47 -0.27 -4.86
C HIS A 99 5.82 0.07 -3.40
N GLY A 100 6.27 -0.89 -2.58
CA GLY A 100 6.59 -0.63 -1.17
C GLY A 100 7.91 0.13 -0.98
N SER A 101 8.93 -0.23 -1.76
CA SER A 101 10.23 0.45 -1.70
C SER A 101 10.33 1.67 -2.63
N SER A 102 9.41 1.85 -3.57
CA SER A 102 9.54 2.79 -4.70
C SER A 102 10.86 2.59 -5.45
N THR A 103 11.26 1.34 -5.69
CA THR A 103 12.50 1.00 -6.42
C THR A 103 12.24 -0.12 -7.43
N CYS A 104 12.98 -0.19 -8.54
CA CYS A 104 13.00 -1.44 -9.31
C CYS A 104 13.90 -2.44 -8.56
N CYS A 105 13.32 -3.53 -8.06
CA CYS A 105 14.05 -4.63 -7.40
C CYS A 105 13.40 -5.96 -7.76
N GLU A 106 13.80 -6.53 -8.90
CA GLU A 106 14.18 -7.93 -9.11
C GLU A 106 14.40 -8.11 -10.62
N PRO A 107 15.48 -8.78 -11.07
CA PRO A 107 15.47 -9.32 -12.42
C PRO A 107 14.33 -10.34 -12.45
N THR A 108 13.26 -10.05 -13.17
CA THR A 108 12.38 -11.11 -13.65
C THR A 108 13.30 -12.07 -14.38
N THR A 109 13.53 -13.22 -13.74
CA THR A 109 13.77 -14.42 -14.50
C THR A 109 12.46 -14.63 -15.24
N THR A 110 12.29 -13.90 -16.33
CA THR A 110 11.36 -14.23 -17.39
C THR A 110 11.85 -15.59 -17.85
N THR A 111 11.37 -16.63 -17.17
CA THR A 111 11.31 -17.96 -17.72
C THR A 111 10.30 -17.81 -18.84
N ALA A 112 10.80 -17.29 -19.96
CA ALA A 112 10.15 -17.34 -21.25
C ALA A 112 9.64 -18.77 -21.37
N LEU A 113 8.35 -18.91 -21.68
CA LEU A 113 7.66 -20.17 -21.90
C LEU A 113 8.63 -21.22 -22.49
N ALA A 114 9.20 -22.06 -21.63
CA ALA A 114 9.80 -23.29 -22.08
C ALA A 114 8.61 -24.22 -22.27
N THR A 115 8.06 -24.18 -23.49
CA THR A 115 7.22 -25.25 -24.05
C THR A 115 7.78 -26.57 -23.54
N SER A 116 7.01 -27.24 -22.69
CA SER A 116 7.39 -28.46 -22.00
C SER A 116 7.67 -29.53 -23.05
N THR A 117 8.93 -29.61 -23.46
CA THR A 117 9.43 -30.69 -24.31
C THR A 117 9.93 -31.76 -23.35
N PRO A 118 9.26 -32.92 -23.24
CA PRO A 118 9.75 -33.97 -22.35
C PRO A 118 10.98 -34.61 -23.01
N SER A 119 12.17 -34.08 -22.71
CA SER A 119 13.41 -34.76 -23.05
C SER A 119 13.67 -35.85 -22.02
N GLY A 120 13.17 -37.05 -22.31
CA GLY A 120 13.58 -38.27 -21.63
C GLY A 120 15.10 -38.44 -21.75
N LYS A 121 15.79 -38.44 -20.61
CA LYS A 121 17.17 -38.91 -20.47
C LYS A 121 17.27 -39.61 -19.11
N THR A 122 17.36 -40.94 -19.15
CA THR A 122 17.67 -41.79 -18.01
C THR A 122 19.08 -41.47 -17.49
N ALA A 123 19.21 -41.09 -16.22
CA ALA A 123 20.52 -41.02 -15.57
C ALA A 123 20.40 -41.53 -14.12
N SER A 124 20.91 -42.74 -13.92
CA SER A 124 21.20 -43.36 -12.64
C SER A 124 22.27 -42.57 -11.89
N GLY A 125 21.97 -42.12 -10.67
CA GLY A 125 22.96 -41.51 -9.78
C GLY A 125 22.42 -41.36 -8.36
N ASN A 126 23.19 -41.83 -7.37
CA ASN A 126 22.85 -41.81 -5.95
C ASN A 126 22.62 -40.37 -5.43
N TRP A 127 21.35 -40.01 -5.19
CA TRP A 127 20.98 -38.78 -4.52
C TRP A 127 21.10 -38.94 -3.01
N ARG A 128 22.20 -38.44 -2.44
CA ARG A 128 22.21 -38.13 -1.00
C ARG A 128 21.16 -37.03 -0.77
N LYS A 129 20.11 -37.35 0.00
CA LYS A 129 19.12 -36.36 0.47
C LYS A 129 19.87 -35.23 1.16
N ARG A 130 20.08 -34.12 0.48
CA ARG A 130 20.50 -32.88 1.12
C ARG A 130 19.36 -32.52 2.04
N HIS A 131 19.61 -32.58 3.36
CA HIS A 131 18.72 -32.01 4.35
C HIS A 131 18.66 -30.50 4.04
N LEU A 132 17.68 -30.08 3.23
CA LEU A 132 17.33 -28.67 3.14
C LEU A 132 16.83 -28.31 4.53
N LYS A 133 17.74 -27.79 5.35
CA LYS A 133 17.38 -27.05 6.54
C LYS A 133 16.47 -25.94 6.02
N SER A 134 15.18 -26.02 6.36
CA SER A 134 14.20 -25.00 6.00
C SER A 134 14.68 -23.70 6.65
N ARG A 135 15.48 -22.93 5.92
CA ARG A 135 15.39 -21.49 6.01
C ARG A 135 13.91 -21.23 5.82
N ALA A 136 13.23 -20.71 6.83
CA ALA A 136 11.84 -20.32 6.75
C ALA A 136 11.75 -19.36 5.55
N THR A 137 11.51 -19.95 4.39
CA THR A 137 11.28 -19.26 3.14
C THR A 137 9.99 -18.53 3.40
N HIS A 138 10.06 -17.20 3.40
CA HIS A 138 8.88 -16.37 3.21
C HIS A 138 8.06 -17.06 2.11
N LEU A 139 6.90 -17.60 2.50
CA LEU A 139 6.10 -18.46 1.62
C LEU A 139 5.62 -17.66 0.40
N CYS A 140 5.45 -16.35 0.61
CA CYS A 140 5.12 -15.36 -0.39
C CYS A 140 6.25 -14.35 -0.60
N PRO A 141 6.32 -13.73 -1.79
CA PRO A 141 7.15 -12.56 -2.02
C PRO A 141 6.69 -11.37 -1.18
N ASP A 142 7.59 -10.42 -0.92
CA ASP A 142 7.34 -9.18 -0.17
C ASP A 142 6.67 -9.37 1.21
N SER A 143 5.90 -8.37 1.67
CA SER A 143 5.07 -8.41 2.89
C SER A 143 3.68 -9.00 2.64
N MET A 144 3.52 -9.84 1.61
CA MET A 144 2.26 -10.52 1.32
C MET A 144 2.05 -11.68 2.28
N GLU A 145 0.78 -12.00 2.53
CA GLU A 145 0.41 -13.09 3.42
C GLU A 145 0.12 -14.37 2.63
N ALA A 146 0.70 -15.48 3.10
CA ALA A 146 0.47 -16.80 2.53
C ALA A 146 -0.83 -17.39 3.08
N CYS A 147 -1.91 -17.13 2.36
CA CYS A 147 -3.24 -17.59 2.73
C CYS A 147 -3.48 -19.03 2.28
N PRO A 148 -3.76 -19.96 3.20
CA PRO A 148 -3.99 -21.35 2.83
C PRO A 148 -5.25 -21.47 1.98
N ILE A 149 -5.19 -22.25 0.90
CA ILE A 149 -6.33 -22.46 0.02
C ILE A 149 -7.25 -23.51 0.64
N GLN A 150 -8.54 -23.21 0.73
CA GLN A 150 -9.55 -24.20 1.15
C GLN A 150 -9.85 -25.16 0.00
N GLY A 151 -9.57 -26.45 0.22
CA GLY A 151 -9.92 -27.54 -0.68
C GLY A 151 -11.16 -28.30 -0.20
N LEU A 152 -11.55 -29.33 -0.96
CA LEU A 152 -12.74 -30.14 -0.71
C LEU A 152 -12.75 -30.85 0.67
N SER A 153 -11.58 -31.04 1.29
CA SER A 153 -11.40 -31.71 2.59
C SER A 153 -10.89 -30.76 3.71
N GLY A 154 -10.93 -29.44 3.49
CA GLY A 154 -10.40 -28.43 4.43
C GLY A 154 -9.17 -27.68 3.87
N LEU A 155 -8.42 -27.00 4.75
CA LEU A 155 -7.21 -26.27 4.35
C LEU A 155 -6.20 -27.23 3.70
N THR A 156 -5.78 -26.91 2.49
CA THR A 156 -4.74 -27.65 1.79
C THR A 156 -3.35 -27.27 2.30
N GLY A 157 -2.32 -28.00 1.88
CA GLY A 157 -0.93 -27.55 2.06
C GLY A 157 -0.52 -26.47 1.04
N ASP A 158 -1.43 -26.12 0.13
CA ASP A 158 -1.25 -25.08 -0.87
C ASP A 158 -1.71 -23.74 -0.29
N TYR A 159 -1.09 -22.67 -0.78
CA TYR A 159 -1.35 -21.31 -0.34
C TYR A 159 -1.37 -20.37 -1.54
N GLU A 160 -2.11 -19.29 -1.40
CA GLU A 160 -2.10 -18.14 -2.30
C GLU A 160 -1.50 -16.94 -1.58
N CYS A 161 -0.83 -16.07 -2.32
CA CYS A 161 -0.19 -14.88 -1.78
C CYS A 161 -1.10 -13.69 -1.99
N LEU A 162 -1.64 -13.15 -0.90
CA LEU A 162 -2.57 -12.04 -0.93
C LEU A 162 -1.96 -10.82 -0.23
N ASP A 163 -2.21 -9.63 -0.79
CA ASP A 163 -1.97 -8.38 -0.10
C ASP A 163 -3.19 -8.07 0.78
N THR A 164 -3.18 -8.57 2.01
CA THR A 164 -4.30 -8.42 2.94
C THR A 164 -4.57 -6.98 3.37
N ALA A 165 -3.70 -6.03 3.00
CA ALA A 165 -3.94 -4.61 3.25
C ALA A 165 -4.90 -3.97 2.23
N ALA A 166 -5.06 -4.58 1.05
CA ALA A 166 -5.86 -4.07 -0.06
C ALA A 166 -6.79 -5.11 -0.70
N GLU A 167 -6.62 -6.40 -0.38
CA GLU A 167 -7.45 -7.49 -0.89
C GLU A 167 -8.83 -7.47 -0.23
N LEU A 168 -9.87 -7.51 -1.06
CA LEU A 168 -11.23 -7.18 -0.65
C LEU A 168 -11.92 -8.38 0.01
N GLU A 169 -11.57 -9.60 -0.43
CA GLU A 169 -12.10 -10.88 0.06
C GLU A 169 -11.28 -11.46 1.22
N SER A 170 -10.16 -10.83 1.57
CA SER A 170 -9.25 -11.25 2.65
C SER A 170 -8.62 -10.00 3.30
N CYS A 171 -9.48 -9.05 3.63
CA CYS A 171 -9.06 -7.78 4.18
C CYS A 171 -8.63 -7.95 5.64
N GLY A 172 -7.43 -7.47 5.97
CA GLY A 172 -6.84 -7.54 7.31
C GLY A 172 -6.26 -8.91 7.69
N GLY A 173 -6.33 -9.90 6.80
CA GLY A 173 -5.76 -11.24 7.00
C GLY A 173 -6.40 -12.29 6.08
N CYS A 174 -5.95 -13.52 6.17
CA CYS A 174 -6.52 -14.59 5.35
C CYS A 174 -7.96 -14.93 5.76
N ALA A 175 -8.93 -14.75 4.86
CA ALA A 175 -10.31 -15.15 5.13
C ALA A 175 -10.45 -16.68 5.32
N SER A 176 -9.59 -17.47 4.65
CA SER A 176 -9.57 -18.93 4.78
C SER A 176 -9.27 -19.44 6.19
N THR A 177 -8.56 -18.64 7.01
CA THR A 177 -8.26 -18.93 8.41
C THR A 177 -9.15 -18.17 9.39
N GLY A 178 -10.00 -17.27 8.89
CA GLY A 178 -10.80 -16.34 9.69
C GLY A 178 -9.99 -15.18 10.28
N ALA A 179 -8.74 -14.98 9.86
CA ALA A 179 -7.92 -13.85 10.30
C ALA A 179 -8.34 -12.54 9.62
N GLY A 180 -8.82 -12.61 8.38
CA GLY A 180 -9.42 -11.46 7.69
C GLY A 180 -10.87 -11.69 7.27
N GLN A 181 -11.43 -10.68 6.63
CA GLN A 181 -12.84 -10.59 6.31
C GLN A 181 -13.03 -10.27 4.82
N ASP A 182 -14.06 -10.86 4.23
CA ASP A 182 -14.61 -10.45 2.94
C ASP A 182 -15.49 -9.21 3.14
N CYS A 183 -15.04 -8.07 2.63
CA CYS A 183 -15.75 -6.81 2.75
C CYS A 183 -17.02 -6.75 1.85
N THR A 184 -17.13 -7.54 0.79
CA THR A 184 -18.36 -7.63 -0.03
C THR A 184 -19.49 -8.36 0.66
N ALA A 185 -19.16 -9.28 1.58
CA ALA A 185 -20.14 -10.00 2.37
C ALA A 185 -20.84 -9.13 3.44
N ILE A 186 -20.43 -7.88 3.63
CA ILE A 186 -21.09 -6.95 4.55
C ILE A 186 -22.52 -6.66 4.07
N GLU A 187 -23.49 -6.95 4.93
CA GLU A 187 -24.90 -6.81 4.58
C GLU A 187 -25.26 -5.35 4.22
N GLY A 188 -25.99 -5.18 3.13
CA GLY A 188 -26.49 -3.88 2.69
C GLY A 188 -25.42 -2.96 2.12
N VAL A 189 -24.19 -3.44 1.92
CA VAL A 189 -23.12 -2.67 1.28
C VAL A 189 -23.34 -2.60 -0.23
N LYS A 190 -23.02 -1.46 -0.84
CA LYS A 190 -23.08 -1.26 -2.30
C LYS A 190 -21.71 -0.97 -2.90
N ASN A 191 -20.93 -0.12 -2.25
CA ASN A 191 -19.53 0.13 -2.61
C ASN A 191 -18.71 0.06 -1.33
N VAL A 192 -17.68 -0.77 -1.37
CA VAL A 192 -16.79 -1.08 -0.25
C VAL A 192 -15.38 -1.32 -0.81
N GLY A 193 -14.36 -1.07 -0.01
CA GLY A 193 -12.97 -1.38 -0.31
C GLY A 193 -12.26 -1.97 0.90
N CYS A 194 -11.04 -2.44 0.70
CA CYS A 194 -10.10 -2.74 1.77
C CYS A 194 -9.01 -1.67 1.77
N GLU A 195 -8.87 -0.94 2.88
CA GLU A 195 -7.88 0.12 3.03
C GLU A 195 -7.06 -0.14 4.30
N HIS A 196 -5.76 -0.33 4.16
CA HIS A 196 -4.84 -0.60 5.27
C HIS A 196 -5.28 -1.80 6.14
N GLY A 197 -5.89 -2.82 5.53
CA GLY A 197 -6.37 -4.01 6.23
C GLY A 197 -7.71 -3.84 6.95
N HIS A 198 -8.46 -2.78 6.63
CA HIS A 198 -9.80 -2.54 7.19
C HIS A 198 -10.82 -2.32 6.08
N CYS A 199 -12.02 -2.89 6.26
CA CYS A 199 -13.12 -2.65 5.33
C CYS A 199 -13.59 -1.18 5.43
N ALA A 200 -13.54 -0.47 4.30
CA ALA A 200 -14.02 0.89 4.15
C ALA A 200 -15.34 0.88 3.36
N ILE A 201 -16.45 1.23 4.02
CA ILE A 201 -17.77 1.31 3.36
C ILE A 201 -17.97 2.71 2.78
N TYR A 202 -18.01 2.82 1.46
CA TYR A 202 -18.24 4.10 0.78
C TYR A 202 -19.72 4.42 0.63
N THR A 203 -20.53 3.42 0.27
CA THR A 203 -21.98 3.60 0.09
C THR A 203 -22.77 2.34 0.43
N CYS A 204 -23.94 2.53 1.03
CA CYS A 204 -24.92 1.47 1.26
C CYS A 204 -25.91 1.30 0.11
N ALA A 205 -26.50 0.12 0.01
CA ALA A 205 -27.58 -0.22 -0.90
C ALA A 205 -28.86 0.54 -0.54
N GLN A 206 -29.81 0.58 -1.47
CA GLN A 206 -31.11 1.22 -1.24
C GLN A 206 -31.84 0.56 -0.07
N GLY A 207 -32.39 1.38 0.83
CA GLY A 207 -33.06 0.89 2.05
C GLY A 207 -32.10 0.67 3.23
N TYR A 208 -30.82 0.98 3.08
CA TYR A 208 -29.82 0.96 4.14
C TYR A 208 -29.14 2.34 4.28
N LYS A 209 -28.64 2.63 5.47
CA LYS A 209 -27.78 3.79 5.77
C LYS A 209 -26.49 3.34 6.44
N LEU A 210 -25.43 4.12 6.29
CA LEU A 210 -24.19 3.86 7.00
C LEU A 210 -24.41 4.00 8.51
N SER A 211 -23.89 3.05 9.27
CA SER A 211 -23.88 3.08 10.74
C SER A 211 -23.06 4.27 11.25
N THR A 212 -23.32 4.68 12.49
CA THR A 212 -22.61 5.80 13.15
C THR A 212 -21.11 5.54 13.31
N ASP A 213 -20.70 4.27 13.38
CA ASP A 213 -19.30 3.86 13.46
C ASP A 213 -18.64 3.68 12.09
N GLY A 214 -19.40 3.78 10.99
CA GLY A 214 -18.91 3.58 9.63
C GLY A 214 -18.58 2.13 9.25
N GLN A 215 -18.87 1.15 10.12
CA GLN A 215 -18.45 -0.24 9.93
C GLN A 215 -19.52 -1.16 9.33
N SER A 216 -20.76 -0.68 9.21
CA SER A 216 -21.87 -1.47 8.68
C SER A 216 -22.91 -0.61 7.98
N CYS A 217 -23.73 -1.24 7.15
CA CYS A 217 -24.95 -0.66 6.61
C CYS A 217 -26.14 -1.20 7.41
N VAL A 218 -26.95 -0.30 7.98
CA VAL A 218 -28.13 -0.65 8.78
C VAL A 218 -29.40 -0.32 8.00
N SER A 219 -30.40 -1.20 8.02
CA SER A 219 -31.67 -0.96 7.35
C SER A 219 -32.38 0.30 7.88
N LEU A 220 -32.99 1.05 6.98
CA LEU A 220 -33.78 2.26 7.28
C LEU A 220 -35.14 1.95 7.91
#